data_AF-H3C130-F1
#
_entry.id   AF-H3C130-F1
#
_cell.length_a   1.000
_cell.length_b   1.000
_cell.length_c   1.000
_cell.angle_alpha   90.00
_cell.angle_beta   90.00
_cell.angle_gamma   90.00
#
_symmetry.space_group_name_H-M   'P 1'
#
loop_
_entity.id
_entity.type
_entity.pdbx_description
1 polymer ?
#
loop_
_entity_poly.entity_id
_entity_poly.type
_entity_poly.pdbx_seq_one_letter_code
_entity_poly.pdbx_strand_id
1 'polypeptide(L)'
;LMEDKGKPSPSGISVTVMMLLLGVLQVGGMHVYTPGDVEAVNGTDVRLKCTFYSSAPINPNTVVISWSFRPLKPGREESVFHYQQRPYPPPDGIFRKRVVWAGDVMGRDASIILQQVKFTYNGTYVCQVKNPPDVHGPSGEIRLRVVTTASFSELLLLALAIGGGITAVVILLIIIVSCRRCKKRRQRPRDRGEEAPRKER
;
A
#
# COMPACT_ATOMS: atom_id res chain seq x y z
N LEU A 1 68.78 19.10 -20.45
CA LEU A 1 67.83 18.15 -21.08
C LEU A 1 68.23 16.78 -20.56
N MET A 2 67.49 16.01 -19.76
CA MET A 2 66.07 15.92 -19.41
C MET A 2 65.96 15.27 -18.02
N GLU A 3 64.92 15.68 -17.29
CA GLU A 3 64.17 15.00 -16.22
C GLU A 3 64.85 14.27 -15.05
N ASP A 4 64.84 15.00 -13.92
CA ASP A 4 64.62 14.48 -12.57
C ASP A 4 63.24 13.79 -12.47
N LYS A 5 63.19 12.54 -11.98
CA LYS A 5 61.96 11.96 -11.40
C LYS A 5 62.27 11.28 -10.07
N GLY A 6 62.12 12.07 -9.00
CA GLY A 6 62.10 11.61 -7.62
C GLY A 6 61.16 10.41 -7.42
N LYS A 7 61.72 9.35 -6.85
CA LYS A 7 61.00 8.12 -6.47
C LYS A 7 60.32 8.37 -5.12
N PRO A 8 59.00 8.20 -4.98
CA PRO A 8 58.33 8.46 -3.71
C PRO A 8 58.65 7.34 -2.70
N SER A 9 58.93 7.77 -1.46
CA SER A 9 59.17 6.94 -0.28
C SER A 9 57.94 6.09 0.08
N PRO A 10 58.08 4.82 0.49
CA PRO A 10 56.97 3.88 0.64
C PRO A 10 56.20 4.00 1.98
N SER A 11 56.56 4.94 2.86
CA SER A 11 56.03 5.00 4.23
C SER A 11 54.69 5.73 4.39
N GLY A 12 54.19 6.43 3.36
CA GLY A 12 52.97 7.26 3.45
C GLY A 12 51.70 6.66 2.82
N ILE A 13 51.80 5.56 2.07
CA ILE A 13 50.69 4.99 1.28
C ILE A 13 49.79 4.07 2.15
N SER A 14 50.23 3.72 3.36
CA SER A 14 49.65 2.61 4.14
C SER A 14 48.39 2.94 4.96
N VAL A 15 48.19 4.20 5.38
CA VAL A 15 47.07 4.51 6.30
C VAL A 15 45.80 4.95 5.54
N THR A 16 45.96 5.75 4.49
CA THR A 16 44.83 6.31 3.73
C THR A 16 44.16 5.27 2.84
N VAL A 17 44.93 4.34 2.29
CA VAL A 17 44.40 3.18 1.53
C VAL A 17 43.72 2.18 2.48
N MET A 18 44.24 2.02 3.70
CA MET A 18 43.61 1.17 4.73
C MET A 18 42.28 1.74 5.23
N MET A 19 42.13 3.07 5.36
CA MET A 19 40.84 3.72 5.67
C MET A 19 39.80 3.59 4.55
N LEU A 20 40.22 3.53 3.28
CA LEU A 20 39.32 3.26 2.14
C LEU A 20 38.91 1.78 2.04
N LEU A 21 39.65 0.88 2.70
CA LEU A 21 39.40 -0.57 2.78
C LEU A 21 38.67 -1.00 4.06
N LEU A 22 38.42 -0.10 5.02
CA LEU A 22 37.48 -0.32 6.11
C LEU A 22 36.07 -0.33 5.52
N GLY A 23 35.72 -1.53 5.07
CA GLY A 23 34.54 -1.82 4.30
C GLY A 23 33.27 -1.23 4.87
N VAL A 24 32.35 -0.93 3.97
CA VAL A 24 30.93 -0.81 4.27
C VAL A 24 30.54 -2.13 4.94
N LEU A 25 30.59 -2.19 6.28
CA LEU A 25 29.93 -3.26 7.02
C LEU A 25 28.45 -3.12 6.64
N GLN A 26 27.97 -4.02 5.79
CA GLN A 26 26.54 -4.19 5.60
C GLN A 26 25.99 -4.53 6.98
N VAL A 27 25.41 -3.54 7.64
CA VAL A 27 24.72 -3.73 8.91
C VAL A 27 23.56 -4.67 8.58
N GLY A 28 23.71 -5.93 9.00
CA GLY A 28 22.63 -6.91 8.90
C GLY A 28 21.43 -6.41 9.71
N GLY A 29 20.23 -6.61 9.18
CA GLY A 29 19.05 -5.96 9.72
C GLY A 29 17.74 -6.64 9.36
N MET A 30 16.79 -6.53 10.28
CA MET A 30 15.40 -6.93 10.09
C MET A 30 14.54 -5.68 9.83
N HIS A 31 13.71 -5.72 8.79
CA HIS A 31 12.72 -4.69 8.50
C HIS A 31 11.34 -5.32 8.36
N VAL A 32 10.33 -4.70 8.97
CA VAL A 32 8.94 -5.16 8.90
C VAL A 32 8.11 -4.09 8.20
N TYR A 33 7.26 -4.52 7.27
CA TYR A 33 6.40 -3.67 6.46
C TYR A 33 4.93 -3.98 6.75
N THR A 34 4.17 -2.95 7.08
CA THR A 34 2.73 -3.01 7.39
C THR A 34 1.99 -1.81 6.77
N PRO A 35 0.67 -1.90 6.54
CA PRO A 35 -0.13 -0.81 5.96
C PRO A 35 -0.39 0.39 6.89
N GLY A 36 -0.01 0.32 8.18
CA GLY A 36 -0.25 1.40 9.15
C GLY A 36 -1.68 1.37 9.71
N ASP A 37 -2.68 1.78 8.94
CA ASP A 37 -4.09 1.76 9.34
C ASP A 37 -4.89 0.76 8.48
N VAL A 38 -5.79 0.01 9.10
CA VAL A 38 -6.67 -0.97 8.43
C VAL A 38 -8.09 -0.80 8.96
N GLU A 39 -9.05 -0.72 8.04
CA GLU A 39 -10.47 -0.74 8.38
C GLU A 39 -11.10 -2.11 8.07
N ALA A 40 -11.98 -2.58 8.95
CA ALA A 40 -12.73 -3.82 8.76
C ALA A 40 -14.18 -3.64 9.22
N VAL A 41 -15.13 -4.28 8.53
CA VAL A 41 -16.53 -4.22 8.92
C VAL A 41 -16.81 -5.25 10.01
N ASN A 42 -17.58 -4.88 11.03
CA ASN A 42 -17.96 -5.80 12.09
C ASN A 42 -18.61 -7.08 11.52
N GLY A 43 -18.10 -8.24 11.93
CA GLY A 43 -18.55 -9.55 11.45
C GLY A 43 -17.81 -10.09 10.23
N THR A 44 -16.95 -9.31 9.56
CA THR A 44 -16.15 -9.79 8.43
C THR A 44 -14.78 -10.32 8.87
N ASP A 45 -14.09 -10.98 7.95
CA ASP A 45 -12.70 -11.35 8.14
C ASP A 45 -11.78 -10.24 7.65
N VAL A 46 -10.62 -10.06 8.28
CA VAL A 46 -9.60 -9.08 7.86
C VAL A 46 -8.22 -9.71 7.87
N ARG A 47 -7.44 -9.46 6.81
CA ARG A 47 -6.03 -9.85 6.74
C ARG A 47 -5.17 -8.71 7.30
N LEU A 48 -4.45 -9.00 8.38
CA LEU A 48 -3.42 -8.11 8.89
C LEU A 48 -2.11 -8.41 8.15
N LYS A 49 -1.82 -7.60 7.13
CA LYS A 49 -0.65 -7.79 6.27
C LYS A 49 0.63 -7.38 6.99
N CYS A 50 1.55 -8.33 7.14
CA CYS A 50 2.89 -8.11 7.65
C CYS A 50 3.89 -8.84 6.76
N THR A 51 4.77 -8.11 6.09
CA THR A 51 5.87 -8.71 5.31
C THR A 51 7.19 -8.25 5.89
N PHE A 52 8.25 -9.03 5.72
CA PHE A 52 9.54 -8.70 6.31
C PHE A 52 10.70 -8.83 5.32
N TYR A 53 11.78 -8.13 5.62
CA TYR A 53 13.06 -8.28 4.98
C TYR A 53 14.10 -8.60 6.04
N SER A 54 15.00 -9.53 5.74
CA SER A 54 16.13 -9.91 6.57
C SER A 54 17.32 -10.09 5.64
N SER A 55 18.46 -9.55 6.09
CA SER A 55 19.75 -9.68 5.42
C SER A 55 20.32 -11.10 5.54
N ALA A 56 20.02 -11.79 6.64
CA ALA A 56 20.35 -13.18 6.84
C ALA A 56 19.43 -14.11 6.03
N PRO A 57 19.91 -15.28 5.59
CA PRO A 57 19.07 -16.31 4.99
C PRO A 57 17.99 -16.75 5.97
N ILE A 58 16.82 -17.08 5.45
CA ILE A 58 15.66 -17.48 6.25
C ILE A 58 15.74 -18.98 6.51
N ASN A 59 15.75 -19.37 7.78
CA ASN A 59 15.60 -20.74 8.20
C ASN A 59 14.26 -20.93 8.94
N PRO A 60 13.28 -21.63 8.35
CA PRO A 60 11.96 -21.87 8.95
C PRO A 60 11.98 -22.49 10.34
N ASN A 61 13.07 -23.18 10.69
CA ASN A 61 13.21 -23.85 11.98
C ASN A 61 13.62 -22.92 13.13
N THR A 62 14.19 -21.76 12.80
CA THR A 62 14.72 -20.78 13.78
C THR A 62 14.00 -19.45 13.75
N VAL A 63 13.28 -19.13 12.67
CA VAL A 63 12.47 -17.92 12.58
C VAL A 63 11.32 -17.98 13.58
N VAL A 64 11.14 -16.87 14.30
CA VAL A 64 10.05 -16.67 15.23
C VAL A 64 9.24 -15.45 14.80
N ILE A 65 7.93 -15.62 14.71
CA ILE A 65 7.00 -14.52 14.42
C ILE A 65 6.01 -14.46 15.59
N SER A 66 5.82 -13.26 16.13
CA SER A 66 4.85 -13.01 17.19
C SER A 66 3.96 -11.85 16.83
N TRP A 67 2.66 -12.05 17.04
CA TRP A 67 1.66 -11.02 17.00
C TRP A 67 1.13 -10.72 18.39
N SER A 68 1.03 -9.45 18.71
CA SER A 68 0.43 -8.96 19.94
C SER A 68 -0.58 -7.86 19.67
N PHE A 69 -1.47 -7.63 20.63
CA PHE A 69 -2.56 -6.68 20.57
C PHE A 69 -2.46 -5.71 21.74
N ARG A 70 -2.47 -4.42 21.43
CA ARG A 70 -2.55 -3.33 22.39
C ARG A 70 -3.94 -2.67 22.27
N PRO A 71 -4.80 -2.77 23.29
CA PRO A 71 -6.12 -2.16 23.26
C PRO A 71 -6.03 -0.63 23.24
N LEU A 72 -7.09 0.04 22.75
CA LEU A 72 -7.18 1.51 22.76
C LEU A 72 -7.24 2.11 24.17
N LYS A 73 -7.83 1.38 25.11
CA LYS A 73 -7.86 1.76 26.51
C LYS A 73 -6.55 1.36 27.18
N PRO A 74 -6.07 2.09 28.19
CA PRO A 74 -4.93 1.66 29.00
C PRO A 74 -5.14 0.22 29.47
N GLY A 75 -4.22 -0.66 29.09
CA GLY A 75 -4.36 -2.09 29.27
C GLY A 75 -3.06 -2.82 28.97
N ARG A 76 -3.00 -4.08 29.36
CA ARG A 76 -1.86 -4.94 29.07
C ARG A 76 -1.89 -5.37 27.61
N GLU A 77 -0.71 -5.50 27.02
CA GLU A 77 -0.55 -6.12 25.71
C GLU A 77 -0.86 -7.63 25.78
N GLU A 78 -1.68 -8.12 24.85
CA GLU A 78 -2.12 -9.50 24.78
C GLU A 78 -1.47 -10.23 23.60
N SER A 79 -1.14 -11.52 23.74
CA SER A 79 -0.64 -12.32 22.61
C SER A 79 -1.80 -12.72 21.69
N VAL A 80 -1.65 -12.48 20.39
CA VAL A 80 -2.67 -12.78 19.37
C VAL A 80 -2.31 -14.03 18.59
N PHE A 81 -1.02 -14.25 18.32
CA PHE A 81 -0.57 -15.40 17.54
C PHE A 81 0.94 -15.58 17.68
N HIS A 82 1.41 -16.82 17.53
CA HIS A 82 2.83 -17.14 17.50
C HIS A 82 3.14 -18.16 16.39
N TYR A 83 4.29 -18.02 15.74
CA TYR A 83 4.82 -19.01 14.80
C TYR A 83 6.24 -19.37 15.20
N GLN A 84 6.49 -20.68 15.30
CA GLN A 84 7.83 -21.24 15.46
C GLN A 84 7.80 -22.66 14.91
N GLN A 85 8.42 -22.90 13.74
CA GLN A 85 8.29 -24.14 12.93
C GLN A 85 6.87 -24.43 12.43
N ARG A 86 5.85 -24.12 13.23
CA ARG A 86 4.43 -24.25 12.94
C ARG A 86 3.63 -23.10 13.56
N PRO A 87 2.40 -22.86 13.07
CA PRO A 87 1.41 -21.99 13.70
C PRO A 87 1.02 -22.39 15.12
N TYR A 88 0.99 -21.41 16.04
CA TYR A 88 0.45 -21.52 17.39
C TYR A 88 -0.61 -20.42 17.60
N PRO A 89 -1.89 -20.72 17.38
CA PRO A 89 -2.98 -19.81 17.69
C PRO A 89 -3.13 -19.62 19.21
N PRO A 90 -3.82 -18.55 19.66
CA PRO A 90 -3.96 -18.24 21.07
C PRO A 90 -4.85 -19.30 21.75
N PRO A 91 -4.41 -19.86 22.90
CA PRO A 91 -5.15 -20.93 23.58
C PRO A 91 -6.45 -20.44 24.23
N ASP A 92 -6.50 -19.17 24.62
CA ASP A 92 -7.56 -18.52 25.40
C ASP A 92 -7.67 -17.02 25.06
N GLY A 93 -8.53 -16.30 25.78
CA GLY A 93 -8.81 -14.88 25.53
C GLY A 93 -9.77 -14.62 24.36
N ILE A 94 -9.91 -13.35 24.00
CA ILE A 94 -10.88 -12.87 23.01
C ILE A 94 -10.55 -13.30 21.57
N PHE A 95 -9.32 -13.70 21.32
CA PHE A 95 -8.80 -14.13 20.01
C PHE A 95 -8.84 -15.65 19.81
N ARG A 96 -9.22 -16.43 20.83
CA ARG A 96 -9.29 -17.90 20.76
C ARG A 96 -10.17 -18.35 19.60
N LYS A 97 -9.62 -19.18 18.70
CA LYS A 97 -10.28 -19.68 17.47
C LYS A 97 -10.73 -18.56 16.50
N ARG A 98 -10.13 -17.37 16.58
CA ARG A 98 -10.46 -16.22 15.73
C ARG A 98 -9.28 -15.78 14.87
N VAL A 99 -8.12 -16.40 15.02
CA VAL A 99 -6.90 -16.04 14.31
C VAL A 99 -6.42 -17.24 13.50
N VAL A 100 -6.18 -17.00 12.21
CA VAL A 100 -5.69 -18.00 11.27
C VAL A 100 -4.38 -17.52 10.66
N TRP A 101 -3.43 -18.44 10.51
CA TRP A 101 -2.18 -18.18 9.80
C TRP A 101 -2.45 -17.95 8.31
N ALA A 102 -1.93 -16.85 7.76
CA ALA A 102 -2.12 -16.50 6.35
C ALA A 102 -0.79 -16.17 5.64
N GLY A 103 0.33 -16.32 6.34
CA GLY A 103 1.66 -16.01 5.87
C GLY A 103 2.36 -17.18 5.18
N ASP A 104 3.51 -16.87 4.62
CA ASP A 104 4.49 -17.79 4.03
C ASP A 104 5.87 -17.30 4.45
N VAL A 105 6.50 -18.01 5.39
CA VAL A 105 7.78 -17.60 5.96
C VAL A 105 8.87 -17.53 4.89
N MET A 106 8.86 -18.45 3.93
CA MET A 106 9.84 -18.46 2.84
C MET A 106 9.57 -17.34 1.84
N GLY A 107 8.30 -17.04 1.61
CA GLY A 107 7.83 -15.86 0.88
C GLY A 107 7.94 -14.54 1.65
N ARG A 108 8.52 -14.55 2.86
CA ARG A 108 8.71 -13.38 3.73
C ARG A 108 7.39 -12.70 4.15
N ASP A 109 6.33 -13.49 4.24
CA ASP A 109 5.00 -13.06 4.65
C ASP A 109 4.68 -13.64 6.04
N ALA A 110 4.42 -12.74 6.99
CA ALA A 110 4.10 -13.00 8.39
C ALA A 110 2.63 -12.69 8.73
N SER A 111 1.77 -12.57 7.71
CA SER A 111 0.38 -12.15 7.85
C SER A 111 -0.50 -13.14 8.61
N ILE A 112 -1.50 -12.60 9.30
CA ILE A 112 -2.60 -13.36 9.94
C ILE A 112 -3.94 -12.87 9.43
N ILE A 113 -4.97 -13.72 9.55
CA ILE A 113 -6.36 -13.34 9.34
C ILE A 113 -7.07 -13.34 10.69
N LEU A 114 -7.73 -12.24 11.03
CA LEU A 114 -8.71 -12.18 12.11
C LEU A 114 -10.09 -12.47 11.52
N GLN A 115 -10.76 -13.48 12.07
CA GLN A 115 -12.08 -13.93 11.60
C GLN A 115 -13.21 -13.32 12.42
N GLN A 116 -14.30 -12.96 11.75
CA GLN A 116 -15.51 -12.39 12.36
C GLN A 116 -15.19 -11.28 13.36
N VAL A 117 -14.50 -10.23 12.88
CA VAL A 117 -14.00 -9.15 13.73
C VAL A 117 -15.12 -8.46 14.49
N LYS A 118 -14.80 -8.01 15.71
CA LYS A 118 -15.75 -7.32 16.59
C LYS A 118 -15.23 -5.94 16.96
N PHE A 119 -16.09 -5.04 17.41
CA PHE A 119 -15.65 -3.73 17.91
C PHE A 119 -14.66 -3.81 19.07
N THR A 120 -14.63 -4.90 19.81
CA THR A 120 -13.64 -5.16 20.87
C THR A 120 -12.23 -5.40 20.34
N TYR A 121 -12.08 -5.67 19.04
CA TYR A 121 -10.78 -5.89 18.37
C TYR A 121 -10.14 -4.58 17.89
N ASN A 122 -10.78 -3.44 18.13
CA ASN A 122 -10.19 -2.12 17.91
C ASN A 122 -8.94 -1.93 18.76
N GLY A 123 -7.83 -1.58 18.12
CA GLY A 123 -6.55 -1.37 18.79
C GLY A 123 -5.36 -1.49 17.83
N THR A 124 -4.17 -1.58 18.40
CA THR A 124 -2.92 -1.68 17.64
C THR A 124 -2.39 -3.10 17.70
N TYR A 125 -2.24 -3.73 16.55
CA TYR A 125 -1.62 -5.03 16.38
C TYR A 125 -0.14 -4.83 16.04
N VAL A 126 0.72 -5.58 16.71
CA VAL A 126 2.17 -5.49 16.54
C VAL A 126 2.68 -6.81 15.99
N CYS A 127 3.37 -6.74 14.86
CA CYS A 127 4.03 -7.88 14.21
C CYS A 127 5.54 -7.77 14.48
N GLN A 128 6.09 -8.75 15.18
CA GLN A 128 7.53 -8.86 15.41
C GLN A 128 8.06 -10.14 14.77
N VAL A 129 9.13 -9.99 13.98
CA VAL A 129 9.82 -11.09 13.29
C VAL A 129 11.26 -11.14 13.80
N LYS A 130 11.72 -12.34 14.16
CA LYS A 130 13.10 -12.60 14.59
C LYS A 130 13.69 -13.69 13.71
N ASN A 131 14.75 -13.36 12.98
CA ASN A 131 15.49 -14.32 12.15
C ASN A 131 16.98 -14.27 12.53
N PRO A 132 17.47 -15.10 13.46
CA PRO A 132 18.87 -15.04 13.90
C PRO A 132 19.88 -15.07 12.74
N PRO A 133 20.92 -14.21 12.74
CA PRO A 133 21.28 -13.23 13.78
C PRO A 133 20.45 -11.92 13.76
N ASP A 134 19.66 -11.68 12.71
CA ASP A 134 18.77 -10.52 12.54
C ASP A 134 17.54 -10.59 13.47
N VAL A 135 17.78 -10.44 14.77
CA VAL A 135 16.73 -10.43 15.81
C VAL A 135 16.38 -9.02 16.29
N HIS A 136 17.25 -8.05 15.99
CA HIS A 136 17.09 -6.65 16.35
C HIS A 136 16.56 -5.89 15.14
N GLY A 137 15.32 -5.45 15.21
CA GLY A 137 14.68 -4.65 14.18
C GLY A 137 13.36 -4.05 14.66
N PRO A 138 12.86 -3.01 14.00
CA PRO A 138 11.57 -2.41 14.32
C PRO A 138 10.44 -3.44 14.11
N SER A 139 9.47 -3.43 15.02
CA SER A 139 8.21 -4.15 14.83
C SER A 139 7.28 -3.38 13.89
N GLY A 140 6.51 -4.11 13.10
CA GLY A 140 5.44 -3.52 12.31
C GLY A 140 4.22 -3.25 13.18
N GLU A 141 3.59 -2.10 13.05
CA GLU A 141 2.36 -1.76 13.76
C GLU A 141 1.20 -1.60 12.77
N ILE A 142 0.02 -2.07 13.17
CA ILE A 142 -1.23 -1.91 12.44
C ILE A 142 -2.32 -1.44 13.39
N ARG A 143 -2.92 -0.29 13.09
CA ARG A 143 -4.09 0.25 13.79
C ARG A 143 -5.34 -0.28 13.11
N LEU A 144 -6.01 -1.22 13.75
CA LEU A 144 -7.27 -1.78 13.24
C LEU A 144 -8.44 -0.94 13.75
N ARG A 145 -9.25 -0.45 12.81
CA ARG A 145 -10.53 0.21 13.07
C ARG A 145 -11.68 -0.65 12.55
N VAL A 146 -12.54 -1.09 13.47
CA VAL A 146 -13.74 -1.86 13.15
C VAL A 146 -14.93 -0.91 13.01
N VAL A 147 -15.52 -0.89 11.82
CA VAL A 147 -16.63 0.00 11.42
C VAL A 147 -17.92 -0.79 11.17
N THR A 148 -19.05 -0.10 11.11
CA THR A 148 -20.35 -0.70 10.79
C THR A 148 -20.55 -0.91 9.29
N THR A 149 -19.91 -0.08 8.47
CA THR A 149 -20.06 -0.05 7.00
C THR A 149 -18.71 0.25 6.38
N ALA A 150 -18.41 -0.37 5.23
CA ALA A 150 -17.18 -0.09 4.51
C ALA A 150 -17.16 1.36 4.01
N SER A 151 -16.02 2.04 4.19
CA SER A 151 -15.80 3.39 3.66
C SER A 151 -15.53 3.28 2.16
N PHE A 152 -16.52 3.57 1.34
CA PHE A 152 -16.38 3.67 -0.13
C PHE A 152 -16.22 5.12 -0.60
N SER A 153 -16.07 6.07 0.31
CA SER A 153 -16.21 7.50 0.03
C SER A 153 -15.29 7.98 -1.09
N GLU A 154 -14.01 7.59 -1.09
CA GLU A 154 -13.07 8.05 -2.13
C GLU A 154 -13.37 7.46 -3.52
N LEU A 155 -13.61 6.15 -3.59
CA LEU A 155 -13.94 5.48 -4.85
C LEU A 155 -15.27 5.97 -5.42
N LEU A 156 -16.26 6.19 -4.56
CA LEU A 156 -17.55 6.73 -4.95
C LEU A 156 -17.43 8.17 -5.46
N LEU A 157 -16.65 9.01 -4.79
CA LEU A 157 -16.39 10.38 -5.24
C LEU A 157 -15.69 10.41 -6.60
N LEU A 158 -14.67 9.56 -6.81
CA LEU A 158 -14.00 9.43 -8.10
C LEU A 158 -14.96 8.95 -9.20
N ALA A 159 -15.78 7.94 -8.91
CA ALA A 159 -16.77 7.43 -9.86
C ALA A 159 -17.80 8.49 -10.26
N LEU A 160 -18.32 9.25 -9.30
CA LEU A 160 -19.25 10.35 -9.55
C LEU A 160 -18.61 11.49 -10.35
N ALA A 161 -17.36 11.84 -10.04
CA ALA A 161 -16.62 12.87 -10.77
C ALA A 161 -16.39 12.47 -12.24
N ILE A 162 -15.92 11.23 -12.48
CA ILE A 162 -15.69 10.70 -13.83
C ILE A 162 -17.01 10.60 -14.60
N GLY A 163 -18.05 10.03 -13.99
CA GLY A 163 -19.38 9.88 -14.60
C GLY A 163 -20.02 11.22 -14.94
N GLY A 164 -19.93 12.20 -14.02
CA GLY A 164 -20.42 13.55 -14.24
C GLY A 164 -19.70 14.27 -15.38
N GLY A 165 -18.37 14.17 -15.43
CA GLY A 165 -17.56 14.77 -16.50
C GLY A 165 -17.90 14.22 -17.89
N ILE A 166 -17.96 12.90 -18.03
CA ILE A 166 -18.33 12.25 -19.31
C ILE A 166 -19.74 12.68 -19.75
N THR A 167 -20.70 12.68 -18.81
CA THR A 167 -22.08 13.08 -19.09
C THR A 167 -22.16 14.54 -19.55
N ALA A 168 -21.45 15.45 -18.88
CA ALA A 168 -21.41 16.87 -19.25
C ALA A 168 -20.80 17.09 -20.64
N VAL A 169 -19.71 16.40 -20.98
CA VAL A 169 -19.07 16.48 -22.31
C VAL A 169 -20.01 15.98 -23.40
N VAL A 170 -20.69 14.85 -23.19
CA VAL A 170 -21.66 14.30 -24.16
C VAL A 170 -22.82 15.27 -24.37
N ILE A 171 -23.38 15.83 -23.30
CA ILE A 171 -24.44 16.84 -23.38
C ILE A 171 -23.95 18.07 -24.17
N LEU A 172 -22.75 18.56 -23.89
CA LEU A 172 -22.17 19.72 -24.56
C LEU A 172 -21.97 19.46 -26.06
N LEU A 173 -21.49 18.27 -26.44
CA LEU A 173 -21.37 17.86 -27.84
C LEU A 173 -22.72 17.78 -28.54
N ILE A 174 -23.74 17.22 -27.90
CA ILE A 174 -25.12 17.17 -28.43
C ILE A 174 -25.65 18.59 -28.66
N ILE A 175 -25.43 19.51 -27.72
CA ILE A 175 -25.83 20.92 -27.86
C ILE A 175 -25.09 21.57 -29.03
N ILE A 176 -23.76 21.43 -29.14
CA ILE A 176 -22.97 21.98 -30.25
C ILE A 176 -23.48 21.46 -31.59
N VAL A 177 -23.66 20.14 -31.72
CA VAL A 177 -24.14 19.51 -32.96
C VAL A 177 -25.54 20.00 -33.31
N SER A 178 -26.43 20.10 -32.31
CA SER A 178 -27.79 20.61 -32.49
C SER A 178 -27.78 22.07 -32.94
N CYS A 179 -26.99 22.94 -32.31
CA CYS A 179 -26.83 24.34 -32.74
C CYS A 179 -26.28 24.45 -34.17
N ARG A 180 -25.30 23.63 -34.55
CA ARG A 180 -24.77 23.59 -35.92
C ARG A 180 -25.81 23.11 -36.93
N ARG A 181 -26.61 22.09 -36.60
CA ARG A 181 -27.72 21.62 -37.44
C ARG A 181 -28.83 22.66 -37.54
N CYS A 182 -29.19 23.33 -36.45
CA CYS A 182 -30.18 24.43 -36.45
C CYS A 182 -29.72 25.61 -37.31
N LYS A 183 -28.45 26.04 -37.19
CA LYS A 183 -27.87 27.09 -38.05
C LYS A 183 -27.85 26.67 -39.53
N LYS A 184 -27.42 25.45 -39.85
CA LYS A 184 -27.39 24.92 -41.22
C LYS A 184 -28.81 24.81 -41.83
N ARG A 185 -29.80 24.41 -41.04
CA ARG A 185 -31.21 24.34 -41.48
C ARG A 185 -31.83 25.72 -41.69
N ARG A 186 -31.47 26.71 -40.86
CA ARG A 186 -31.93 28.11 -40.99
C ARG A 186 -31.35 28.84 -42.22
N GLN A 187 -30.24 28.35 -42.79
CA GLN A 187 -29.69 28.86 -44.06
C GLN A 187 -30.41 28.31 -45.30
N ARG A 188 -31.30 27.30 -45.17
CA ARG A 188 -32.03 26.66 -46.30
C ARG A 188 -33.47 27.14 -46.63
N PRO A 189 -34.07 28.20 -46.01
CA PRO A 189 -35.35 28.73 -46.48
C PRO A 189 -35.36 30.26 -46.77
N ARG A 190 -34.45 30.76 -47.63
CA ARG A 190 -34.57 32.11 -48.23
C ARG A 190 -33.92 32.16 -49.62
N ASP A 191 -34.36 31.28 -50.53
CA ASP A 191 -34.04 31.41 -51.97
C ASP A 191 -35.03 30.67 -52.90
N ARG A 192 -36.31 30.58 -52.50
CA ARG A 192 -37.37 30.04 -53.36
C ARG A 192 -38.68 30.78 -53.12
N GLY A 193 -38.81 31.94 -53.74
CA GLY A 193 -40.02 32.74 -53.72
C GLY A 193 -39.74 34.17 -54.15
N GLU A 194 -39.55 34.38 -55.46
CA GLU A 194 -40.06 35.52 -56.22
C GLU A 194 -39.82 35.24 -57.72
N GLU A 195 -40.58 34.31 -58.31
CA GLU A 195 -40.80 34.34 -59.76
C GLU A 195 -41.88 35.38 -60.04
N ALA A 196 -41.52 36.47 -60.70
CA ALA A 196 -42.47 37.37 -61.35
C ALA A 196 -42.07 37.52 -62.83
N PRO A 197 -42.85 36.99 -63.78
CA PRO A 197 -42.63 37.24 -65.19
C PRO A 197 -43.15 38.63 -65.57
N ARG A 198 -42.25 39.41 -66.19
CA ARG A 198 -42.46 40.71 -66.81
C ARG A 198 -43.58 40.63 -67.85
N LYS A 199 -44.70 41.36 -67.67
CA LYS A 199 -45.66 41.61 -68.74
C LYS A 199 -45.12 42.68 -69.68
N GLU A 200 -45.14 42.33 -70.96
CA GLU A 200 -44.91 43.13 -72.15
C GLU A 200 -46.14 44.01 -72.43
N ARG A 201 -45.97 45.34 -72.51
CA ARG A 201 -46.49 46.25 -73.56
C ARG A 201 -46.06 47.68 -73.31
#